data_AF-A0A1M5R192-F1
#
_entry.id   AF-A0A1M5R192-F1
#
_cell.length_a   1.000
_cell.length_b   1.000
_cell.length_c   1.000
_cell.angle_alpha   90.00
_cell.angle_beta   90.00
_cell.angle_gamma   90.00
#
_symmetry.space_group_name_H-M   'P 1'
#
loop_
_entity.id
_entity.type
_entity.pdbx_description
1 polymer ?
#
loop_
_entity_poly.entity_id
_entity_poly.type
_entity_poly.pdbx_seq_one_letter_code
_entity_poly.pdbx_strand_id
1 'polypeptide(L)'
;MKRLFYFAIIIVLLLSVISSYAQQSQGGYDKILDAFKKTNSNFEGYNINGHVKLDNKFLSFEEIDKIVNEINKSLGVDLDNLEYTKTDDKNLRQVYTYFKNDEKQGISVKVDSEKCENMEETHITVDINNYQVYKDIVKNYLKLKNILKNYSRNVDIFSCIIGSFKEKVDKKCYNSIANNIFSNLNAVKKEEIQDENILSVTGYTSNLNDYISYGGNKINLNVSLRYSEYDDKTFIYIGTPLIVLEY
;
A
#
# COMPACT_ATOMS: atom_id res chain seq x y z
N MET A 1 -33.44 -18.44 4.67
CA MET A 1 -33.63 -17.40 3.63
C MET A 1 -33.63 -16.06 4.34
N LYS A 2 -32.73 -15.09 4.17
CA LYS A 2 -31.63 -14.84 3.23
C LYS A 2 -30.40 -14.42 4.03
N ARG A 3 -29.23 -14.94 3.63
CA ARG A 3 -27.91 -14.39 3.96
C ARG A 3 -27.79 -13.00 3.37
N LEU A 4 -27.09 -12.08 4.03
CA LEU A 4 -26.20 -11.13 3.37
C LEU A 4 -25.27 -10.50 4.43
N PHE A 5 -24.00 -10.85 4.28
CA PHE A 5 -22.84 -10.32 4.95
C PHE A 5 -22.76 -8.80 4.72
N TYR A 6 -22.75 -8.02 5.79
CA TYR A 6 -22.21 -6.65 5.77
C TYR A 6 -20.78 -6.71 6.28
N PHE A 7 -19.86 -7.06 5.39
CA PHE A 7 -18.44 -6.75 5.50
C PHE A 7 -17.98 -6.38 4.10
N ALA A 8 -18.17 -5.11 3.77
CA ALA A 8 -17.60 -4.50 2.59
C ALA A 8 -17.56 -2.98 2.83
N ILE A 9 -16.34 -2.46 2.88
CA ILE A 9 -15.99 -1.05 2.68
C ILE A 9 -16.37 -0.14 3.85
N ILE A 10 -15.37 0.23 4.66
CA ILE A 10 -15.03 1.61 5.07
C ILE A 10 -13.72 1.51 5.87
N ILE A 11 -12.58 1.72 5.19
CA ILE A 11 -11.34 2.20 5.83
C ILE A 11 -10.60 3.11 4.83
N VAL A 12 -11.05 4.37 4.66
CA VAL A 12 -10.17 5.46 4.13
C VAL A 12 -10.55 6.84 4.71
N LEU A 13 -11.21 6.93 5.87
CA LEU A 13 -11.50 8.23 6.49
C LEU A 13 -10.95 8.28 7.90
N LEU A 14 -10.03 9.24 8.12
CA LEU A 14 -9.50 9.75 9.39
C LEU A 14 -8.19 9.14 9.93
N LEU A 15 -7.12 9.20 9.15
CA LEU A 15 -5.82 9.57 9.74
C LEU A 15 -5.22 10.69 8.89
N SER A 16 -5.29 11.93 9.40
CA SER A 16 -4.47 13.05 8.92
C SER A 16 -3.02 12.79 9.32
N VAL A 17 -2.40 11.82 8.66
CA VAL A 17 -0.99 11.55 8.81
C VAL A 17 -0.25 12.65 8.07
N ILE A 18 0.42 13.53 8.81
CA ILE A 18 1.27 14.56 8.22
C ILE A 18 2.53 13.87 7.68
N SER A 19 2.48 13.47 6.42
CA SER A 19 3.62 12.96 5.66
C SER A 19 4.58 14.12 5.38
N SER A 20 5.82 13.99 5.84
CA SER A 20 6.85 15.00 5.58
C SER A 20 7.76 14.51 4.45
N TYR A 21 7.77 15.25 3.33
CA TYR A 21 8.45 14.83 2.10
C TYR A 21 9.87 15.39 2.00
N ALA A 22 10.87 14.52 1.84
CA ALA A 22 12.21 14.89 1.41
C ALA A 22 12.48 14.35 0.00
N GLN A 23 13.00 15.20 -0.89
CA GLN A 23 13.23 14.91 -2.30
C GLN A 23 14.11 13.66 -2.50
N GLN A 24 13.64 12.71 -3.31
CA GLN A 24 14.25 11.39 -3.48
C GLN A 24 15.38 11.38 -4.51
N SER A 25 16.50 10.75 -4.16
CA SER A 25 17.35 10.01 -5.10
C SER A 25 16.90 8.54 -5.11
N GLN A 26 16.94 7.91 -6.28
CA GLN A 26 16.30 6.64 -6.68
C GLN A 26 16.57 5.33 -5.84
N GLY A 27 17.16 5.34 -4.64
CA GLY A 27 17.82 4.12 -4.09
C GLY A 27 17.50 3.70 -2.64
N GLY A 28 16.23 3.54 -2.27
CA GLY A 28 15.84 3.08 -0.92
C GLY A 28 15.02 1.79 -0.88
N TYR A 29 14.01 1.68 -1.74
CA TYR A 29 13.02 0.60 -1.68
C TYR A 29 13.60 -0.76 -2.14
N ASP A 30 14.64 -0.74 -2.97
CA ASP A 30 15.45 -1.92 -3.31
C ASP A 30 16.03 -2.61 -2.07
N LYS A 31 16.44 -1.85 -1.05
CA LYS A 31 16.92 -2.40 0.22
C LYS A 31 15.84 -3.14 0.99
N ILE A 32 14.58 -2.72 0.87
CA ILE A 32 13.42 -3.42 1.46
C ILE A 32 13.25 -4.78 0.80
N LEU A 33 13.32 -4.82 -0.53
CA LEU A 33 13.29 -6.08 -1.28
C LEU A 33 14.48 -7.00 -0.94
N ASP A 34 15.68 -6.45 -0.77
CA ASP A 34 16.85 -7.25 -0.40
C ASP A 34 16.77 -7.78 1.04
N ALA A 35 16.23 -6.99 1.98
CA ALA A 35 15.93 -7.46 3.33
C ALA A 35 14.88 -8.59 3.31
N PHE A 36 13.84 -8.48 2.47
CA PHE A 36 12.87 -9.54 2.25
C PHE A 36 13.53 -10.82 1.72
N LYS A 37 14.36 -10.75 0.68
CA LYS A 37 15.04 -11.93 0.11
C LYS A 37 15.89 -12.68 1.14
N LYS A 38 16.54 -11.94 2.06
CA LYS A 38 17.37 -12.53 3.14
C LYS A 38 16.56 -13.29 4.20
N THR A 39 15.23 -13.15 4.22
CA THR A 39 14.37 -13.93 5.12
C THR A 39 14.28 -15.40 4.73
N ASN A 40 14.59 -15.74 3.48
CA ASN A 40 14.38 -17.07 2.89
C ASN A 40 12.92 -17.58 3.03
N SER A 41 11.96 -16.67 3.18
CA SER A 41 10.53 -17.01 3.13
C SER A 41 10.08 -17.26 1.69
N ASN A 42 8.99 -18.00 1.53
CA ASN A 42 8.31 -18.13 0.25
C ASN A 42 7.65 -16.79 -0.08
N PHE A 43 7.77 -16.32 -1.31
CA PHE A 43 7.05 -15.13 -1.75
C PHE A 43 5.57 -15.46 -1.95
N GLU A 44 4.69 -14.66 -1.34
CA GLU A 44 3.23 -14.81 -1.44
C GLU A 44 2.59 -13.67 -2.24
N GLY A 45 3.19 -12.47 -2.22
CA GLY A 45 2.71 -11.36 -3.02
C GLY A 45 3.27 -10.01 -2.57
N TYR A 46 2.83 -8.96 -3.24
CA TYR A 46 3.03 -7.60 -2.76
C TYR A 46 1.84 -6.71 -3.10
N ASN A 47 1.67 -5.66 -2.31
CA ASN A 47 0.77 -4.55 -2.57
C ASN A 47 1.54 -3.23 -2.63
N ILE A 48 1.11 -2.33 -3.49
CA ILE A 48 1.52 -0.93 -3.52
C ILE A 48 0.24 -0.10 -3.64
N ASN A 49 -0.04 0.69 -2.62
CA ASN A 49 -1.15 1.62 -2.56
C ASN A 49 -0.59 3.05 -2.66
N GLY A 50 -1.05 3.80 -3.65
CA GLY A 50 -0.68 5.20 -3.84
C GLY A 50 -1.91 6.08 -3.70
N HIS A 51 -1.75 7.20 -3.00
CA HIS A 51 -2.82 8.17 -2.77
C HIS A 51 -2.31 9.59 -3.00
N VAL A 52 -3.14 10.40 -3.64
CA VAL A 52 -2.96 11.85 -3.71
C VAL A 52 -4.27 12.56 -3.45
N LYS A 53 -4.16 13.69 -2.75
CA LYS A 53 -5.26 14.63 -2.55
C LYS A 53 -5.06 15.87 -3.44
N LEU A 54 -6.14 16.30 -4.08
CA LEU A 54 -6.26 17.58 -4.78
C LEU A 54 -7.24 18.46 -3.99
N ASP A 55 -6.70 19.47 -3.30
CA ASP A 55 -7.51 20.41 -2.54
C ASP A 55 -8.26 21.39 -3.45
N ASN A 56 -9.48 21.77 -3.03
CA ASN A 56 -10.36 22.73 -3.69
C ASN A 56 -10.70 22.34 -5.13
N LYS A 57 -10.99 21.05 -5.36
CA LYS A 57 -11.38 20.53 -6.67
C LYS A 57 -12.56 19.57 -6.57
N PHE A 58 -13.68 19.95 -7.15
CA PHE A 58 -14.79 19.06 -7.49
C PHE A 58 -14.85 18.81 -9.01
N LEU A 59 -14.21 17.75 -9.47
CA LEU A 59 -14.00 17.43 -10.88
C LEU A 59 -15.29 16.96 -11.58
N SER A 60 -15.40 17.28 -12.86
CA SER A 60 -16.39 16.68 -13.76
C SER A 60 -16.03 15.23 -14.11
N PHE A 61 -17.00 14.45 -14.61
CA PHE A 61 -16.70 13.09 -15.08
C PHE A 61 -15.71 13.05 -16.24
N GLU A 62 -15.71 14.05 -17.13
CA GLU A 62 -14.74 14.13 -18.23
C GLU A 62 -13.30 14.26 -17.69
N GLU A 63 -13.10 15.10 -16.68
CA GLU A 63 -11.81 15.26 -16.01
C GLU A 63 -11.40 14.00 -15.25
N ILE A 64 -12.34 13.36 -14.55
CA ILE A 64 -12.10 12.10 -13.86
C ILE A 64 -11.72 10.99 -14.84
N ASP A 65 -12.47 10.85 -15.94
CA ASP A 65 -12.22 9.85 -17.00
C ASP A 65 -10.85 10.04 -17.62
N LYS A 66 -10.42 11.30 -17.83
CA LYS A 66 -9.07 11.61 -18.29
C LYS A 66 -8.01 11.11 -17.29
N ILE A 67 -8.18 11.37 -16.00
CA ILE A 67 -7.25 10.94 -14.95
C ILE A 67 -7.14 9.40 -14.90
N VAL A 68 -8.26 8.68 -14.80
CA VAL A 68 -8.22 7.22 -14.69
C VAL A 68 -7.62 6.57 -15.93
N ASN A 69 -7.91 7.11 -17.12
CA ASN A 69 -7.36 6.60 -18.38
C ASN A 69 -5.85 6.88 -18.51
N GLU A 70 -5.40 8.07 -18.12
CA GLU A 70 -3.97 8.43 -18.11
C GLU A 70 -3.17 7.54 -17.16
N ILE A 71 -3.69 7.28 -15.95
CA ILE A 71 -3.04 6.42 -14.96
C ILE A 71 -2.97 4.98 -15.46
N ASN A 72 -4.09 4.40 -15.93
CA ASN A 72 -4.13 3.03 -16.44
C ASN A 72 -3.18 2.84 -17.63
N LYS A 73 -3.21 3.73 -18.62
CA LYS A 73 -2.27 3.73 -19.75
C LYS A 73 -0.82 3.84 -19.29
N SER A 74 -0.55 4.74 -18.35
CA SER A 74 0.80 4.91 -17.81
C SER A 74 1.28 3.65 -17.10
N LEU A 75 0.39 2.92 -16.43
CA LEU A 75 0.70 1.62 -15.81
C LEU A 75 0.86 0.49 -16.82
N GLY A 76 0.45 0.68 -18.08
CA GLY A 76 0.57 -0.31 -19.16
C GLY A 76 -0.67 -1.17 -19.32
N VAL A 77 -1.81 -0.71 -18.79
CA VAL A 77 -3.10 -1.39 -18.92
C VAL A 77 -3.77 -0.98 -20.23
N ASP A 78 -4.26 -1.97 -20.95
CA ASP A 78 -5.16 -1.75 -22.08
C ASP A 78 -6.55 -1.39 -21.57
N LEU A 79 -7.08 -0.25 -22.02
CA LEU A 79 -8.35 0.29 -21.53
C LEU A 79 -9.54 -0.61 -21.91
N ASP A 80 -9.42 -1.37 -23.00
CA ASP A 80 -10.50 -2.27 -23.45
C ASP A 80 -10.71 -3.46 -22.49
N ASN A 81 -9.74 -3.74 -21.61
CA ASN A 81 -9.78 -4.81 -20.62
C ASN A 81 -10.13 -4.33 -19.20
N LEU A 82 -10.59 -3.08 -19.06
CA LEU A 82 -10.94 -2.50 -17.76
C LEU A 82 -12.40 -2.80 -17.40
N GLU A 83 -12.60 -3.30 -16.19
CA GLU A 83 -13.88 -3.11 -15.52
C GLU A 83 -14.00 -1.64 -15.13
N TYR A 84 -15.12 -1.01 -15.47
CA TYR A 84 -15.36 0.41 -15.23
C TYR A 84 -16.67 0.59 -14.45
N THR A 85 -16.60 1.28 -13.33
CA THR A 85 -17.76 1.61 -12.48
C THR A 85 -17.80 3.11 -12.24
N LYS A 86 -19.01 3.67 -12.34
CA LYS A 86 -19.27 5.09 -12.14
C LYS A 86 -20.39 5.29 -11.14
N THR A 87 -20.16 6.17 -10.18
CA THR A 87 -21.13 6.56 -9.16
C THR A 87 -21.34 8.06 -9.24
N ASP A 88 -22.60 8.47 -9.31
CA ASP A 88 -23.03 9.86 -9.36
C ASP A 88 -24.06 10.10 -8.26
N ASP A 89 -23.72 10.96 -7.31
CA ASP A 89 -24.60 11.48 -6.28
C ASP A 89 -24.44 13.00 -6.22
N LYS A 90 -25.39 13.69 -5.58
CA LYS A 90 -25.49 15.16 -5.52
C LYS A 90 -24.15 15.85 -5.21
N ASN A 91 -23.37 15.23 -4.33
CA ASN A 91 -22.12 15.77 -3.77
C ASN A 91 -20.90 14.86 -4.01
N LEU A 92 -21.05 13.78 -4.79
CA LEU A 92 -19.99 12.80 -5.04
C LEU A 92 -20.00 12.41 -6.51
N ARG A 93 -18.83 12.49 -7.14
CA ARG A 93 -18.55 11.89 -8.45
C ARG A 93 -17.41 10.93 -8.29
N GLN A 94 -17.63 9.68 -8.65
CA GLN A 94 -16.61 8.66 -8.52
C GLN A 94 -16.51 7.83 -9.78
N VAL A 95 -15.28 7.53 -10.15
CA VAL A 95 -14.96 6.50 -11.12
C VAL A 95 -13.99 5.52 -10.49
N TYR A 96 -14.30 4.24 -10.64
CA TYR A 96 -13.46 3.12 -10.23
C TYR A 96 -13.18 2.26 -11.45
N THR A 97 -11.91 1.92 -11.65
CA THR A 97 -11.48 0.99 -12.69
C THR A 97 -10.71 -0.16 -12.06
N TYR A 98 -10.88 -1.36 -12.63
CA TYR A 98 -10.13 -2.54 -12.21
C TYR A 98 -9.65 -3.33 -13.42
N PHE A 99 -8.39 -3.75 -13.35
CA PHE A 99 -7.72 -4.60 -14.30
C PHE A 99 -7.16 -5.81 -13.57
N LYS A 100 -7.24 -6.98 -14.21
CA LYS A 100 -6.54 -8.18 -13.77
C LYS A 100 -5.98 -8.92 -14.96
N ASN A 101 -4.69 -9.26 -14.91
CA ASN A 101 -4.06 -10.11 -15.93
C ASN A 101 -3.96 -11.58 -15.48
N ASP A 102 -3.57 -12.44 -16.42
CA ASP A 102 -3.38 -13.88 -16.19
C ASP A 102 -2.27 -14.20 -15.18
N GLU A 103 -1.30 -13.29 -15.00
CA GLU A 103 -0.22 -13.39 -14.00
C GLU A 103 -0.66 -13.01 -12.58
N LYS A 104 -1.99 -12.89 -12.36
CA LYS A 104 -2.60 -12.46 -11.08
C LYS A 104 -2.12 -11.08 -10.62
N GLN A 105 -1.67 -10.22 -11.54
CA GLN A 105 -1.51 -8.80 -11.25
C GLN A 105 -2.89 -8.15 -11.30
N GLY A 106 -3.25 -7.46 -10.23
CA GLY A 106 -4.45 -6.63 -10.15
C GLY A 106 -4.05 -5.16 -10.05
N ILE A 107 -4.70 -4.30 -10.83
CA ILE A 107 -4.53 -2.85 -10.75
C ILE A 107 -5.92 -2.23 -10.60
N SER A 108 -6.11 -1.38 -9.60
CA SER A 108 -7.29 -0.52 -9.54
C SER A 108 -6.91 0.95 -9.47
N VAL A 109 -7.71 1.78 -10.13
CA VAL A 109 -7.63 3.24 -10.03
C VAL A 109 -9.00 3.74 -9.62
N LYS A 110 -9.06 4.48 -8.52
CA LYS A 110 -10.26 5.14 -8.01
C LYS A 110 -10.02 6.64 -7.96
N VAL A 111 -10.98 7.40 -8.46
CA VAL A 111 -11.01 8.85 -8.29
C VAL A 111 -12.34 9.20 -7.65
N ASP A 112 -12.28 9.69 -6.42
CA ASP A 112 -13.41 10.20 -5.67
C ASP A 112 -13.33 11.73 -5.66
N SER A 113 -14.36 12.40 -6.15
CA SER A 113 -14.47 13.85 -6.12
C SER A 113 -15.70 14.25 -5.33
N GLU A 114 -15.48 14.94 -4.21
CA GLU A 114 -16.50 15.23 -3.22
C GLU A 114 -16.64 16.74 -3.00
N LYS A 115 -17.86 17.19 -2.72
CA LYS A 115 -18.13 18.56 -2.28
C LYS A 115 -19.06 18.61 -1.09
N CYS A 116 -18.65 19.34 -0.06
CA CYS A 116 -19.46 19.73 1.09
C CYS A 116 -19.49 21.26 1.19
N GLU A 117 -20.33 21.83 2.07
CA GLU A 117 -20.60 23.28 2.14
C GLU A 117 -19.35 24.18 2.15
N ASN A 118 -18.23 23.71 2.72
CA ASN A 118 -17.00 24.48 2.85
C ASN A 118 -15.75 23.77 2.29
N MET A 119 -15.91 22.68 1.55
CA MET A 119 -14.77 21.87 1.09
C MET A 119 -15.09 21.16 -0.22
N GLU A 120 -14.20 21.31 -1.19
CA GLU A 120 -14.17 20.48 -2.38
C GLU A 120 -12.84 19.73 -2.38
N GLU A 121 -12.88 18.41 -2.51
CA GLU A 121 -11.67 17.61 -2.55
C GLU A 121 -11.79 16.47 -3.55
N THR A 122 -10.68 16.18 -4.21
CA THR A 122 -10.57 15.01 -5.05
C THR A 122 -9.44 14.12 -4.55
N HIS A 123 -9.74 12.84 -4.37
CA HIS A 123 -8.80 11.81 -4.00
C HIS A 123 -8.57 10.88 -5.17
N ILE A 124 -7.30 10.62 -5.49
CA ILE A 124 -6.91 9.61 -6.45
C ILE A 124 -6.21 8.50 -5.66
N THR A 125 -6.75 7.29 -5.74
CA THR A 125 -6.21 6.09 -5.10
C THR A 125 -5.86 5.07 -6.17
N VAL A 126 -4.68 4.48 -6.08
CA VAL A 126 -4.22 3.45 -7.00
C VAL A 126 -3.67 2.28 -6.20
N ASP A 127 -4.16 1.07 -6.49
CA ASP A 127 -3.67 -0.16 -5.90
C ASP A 127 -3.05 -1.06 -6.96
N ILE A 128 -1.86 -1.58 -6.68
CA ILE A 128 -1.17 -2.57 -7.49
C ILE A 128 -0.91 -3.79 -6.61
N ASN A 129 -1.51 -4.92 -6.97
CA ASN A 129 -1.31 -6.21 -6.32
C ASN A 129 -0.69 -7.20 -7.29
N ASN A 130 0.24 -8.04 -6.84
CA ASN A 130 0.76 -9.15 -7.64
C ASN A 130 1.18 -10.30 -6.73
N TYR A 131 0.82 -11.52 -7.12
CA TYR A 131 0.99 -12.74 -6.33
C TYR A 131 1.93 -13.78 -6.98
N GLN A 132 2.62 -13.43 -8.06
CA GLN A 132 3.48 -14.37 -8.80
C GLN A 132 4.92 -13.90 -8.97
N VAL A 133 5.17 -12.59 -9.15
CA VAL A 133 6.49 -12.08 -9.56
C VAL A 133 6.93 -10.93 -8.68
N TYR A 134 8.07 -11.08 -7.99
CA TYR A 134 8.66 -10.01 -7.17
C TYR A 134 9.65 -9.12 -7.96
N LYS A 135 10.04 -9.49 -9.18
CA LYS A 135 11.10 -8.79 -9.95
C LYS A 135 10.77 -7.33 -10.24
N ASP A 136 9.49 -7.00 -10.40
CA ASP A 136 9.05 -5.66 -10.76
C ASP A 136 8.58 -4.81 -9.58
N ILE A 137 8.68 -5.26 -8.32
CA ILE A 137 8.17 -4.50 -7.15
C ILE A 137 8.77 -3.10 -7.10
N VAL A 138 10.10 -3.01 -7.15
CA VAL A 138 10.83 -1.73 -7.07
C VAL A 138 10.44 -0.83 -8.24
N LYS A 139 10.37 -1.40 -9.45
CA LYS A 139 9.97 -0.68 -10.67
C LYS A 139 8.54 -0.16 -10.55
N ASN A 140 7.60 -0.97 -10.10
CA ASN A 140 6.19 -0.62 -9.96
C ASN A 140 5.99 0.44 -8.87
N TYR A 141 6.73 0.34 -7.76
CA TYR A 141 6.74 1.35 -6.69
C TYR A 141 7.19 2.72 -7.21
N LEU A 142 8.34 2.76 -7.88
CA LEU A 142 8.89 4.00 -8.43
C LEU A 142 8.01 4.56 -9.56
N LYS A 143 7.47 3.68 -10.40
CA LYS A 143 6.56 4.04 -11.50
C LYS A 143 5.29 4.69 -10.96
N LEU A 144 4.63 4.06 -9.99
CA LEU A 144 3.41 4.61 -9.38
C LEU A 144 3.68 5.96 -8.70
N LYS A 145 4.75 6.04 -7.90
CA LYS A 145 5.16 7.29 -7.25
C LYS A 145 5.36 8.43 -8.25
N ASN A 146 5.99 8.14 -9.40
CA ASN A 146 6.23 9.15 -10.44
C ASN A 146 4.94 9.54 -11.19
N ILE A 147 4.03 8.61 -11.46
CA ILE A 147 2.72 8.91 -12.06
C ILE A 147 1.94 9.87 -11.15
N LEU A 148 1.86 9.56 -9.85
CA LEU A 148 1.08 10.35 -8.90
C LEU A 148 1.65 11.76 -8.65
N LYS A 149 2.97 11.94 -8.81
CA LYS A 149 3.63 13.26 -8.73
C LYS A 149 3.14 14.27 -9.78
N ASN A 150 2.54 13.79 -10.87
CA ASN A 150 1.95 14.68 -11.88
C ASN A 150 0.68 15.38 -11.38
N TYR A 151 0.03 14.83 -10.35
CA TYR A 151 -1.22 15.34 -9.80
C TYR A 151 -0.99 16.15 -8.51
N SER A 152 -0.09 15.69 -7.63
CA SER A 152 0.25 16.40 -6.39
C SER A 152 1.72 16.20 -6.02
N ARG A 153 2.32 17.18 -5.33
CA ARG A 153 3.65 17.03 -4.73
C ARG A 153 3.62 16.12 -3.49
N ASN A 154 2.48 16.06 -2.82
CA ASN A 154 2.25 15.24 -1.65
C ASN A 154 1.66 13.90 -2.13
N VAL A 155 2.53 12.90 -2.27
CA VAL A 155 2.17 11.55 -2.71
C VAL A 155 2.37 10.58 -1.56
N ASP A 156 1.27 10.11 -0.99
CA ASP A 156 1.32 9.05 0.00
C ASP A 156 1.46 7.71 -0.74
N ILE A 157 2.51 6.96 -0.43
CA ILE A 157 2.71 5.63 -1.00
C ILE A 157 2.98 4.62 0.11
N PHE A 158 2.06 3.67 0.21
CA PHE A 158 2.16 2.52 1.08
C PHE A 158 2.53 1.31 0.24
N SER A 159 3.33 0.43 0.80
CA SER A 159 3.65 -0.82 0.14
C SER A 159 3.92 -1.91 1.16
N CYS A 160 3.58 -3.14 0.80
CA CYS A 160 3.81 -4.31 1.62
C CYS A 160 4.33 -5.47 0.76
N ILE A 161 5.46 -6.05 1.13
CA ILE A 161 5.94 -7.33 0.60
C ILE A 161 5.52 -8.44 1.55
N ILE A 162 4.90 -9.48 1.01
CA ILE A 162 4.30 -10.59 1.75
C ILE A 162 5.06 -11.87 1.42
N GLY A 163 5.48 -12.58 2.46
CA GLY A 163 6.01 -13.93 2.36
C GLY A 163 5.45 -14.85 3.42
N SER A 164 5.86 -16.12 3.37
CA SER A 164 5.43 -17.14 4.33
C SER A 164 6.50 -18.18 4.63
N PHE A 165 6.35 -18.79 5.80
CA PHE A 165 6.99 -20.05 6.19
C PHE A 165 5.92 -21.14 6.25
N LYS A 166 6.23 -22.35 5.81
CA LYS A 166 5.28 -23.47 5.62
C LYS A 166 4.64 -24.02 6.91
N GLU A 167 5.05 -23.54 8.08
CA GLU A 167 4.59 -24.03 9.37
C GLU A 167 4.61 -22.89 10.40
N LYS A 168 4.07 -23.15 11.59
CA LYS A 168 4.19 -22.26 12.74
C LYS A 168 5.65 -22.09 13.14
N VAL A 169 6.18 -20.89 12.94
CA VAL A 169 7.47 -20.50 13.48
C VAL A 169 7.37 -20.36 15.01
N ASP A 170 8.37 -20.84 15.75
CA ASP A 170 8.43 -20.65 17.21
C ASP A 170 8.36 -19.15 17.54
N LYS A 171 7.53 -18.76 18.52
CA LYS A 171 7.38 -17.35 18.95
C LYS A 171 8.74 -16.72 19.31
N LYS A 172 9.68 -17.50 19.86
CA LYS A 172 11.05 -17.03 20.15
C LYS A 172 11.80 -16.60 18.88
N CYS A 173 11.50 -17.22 17.74
CA CYS A 173 12.09 -16.90 16.45
C CYS A 173 11.46 -15.66 15.79
N TYR A 174 10.24 -15.24 16.17
CA TYR A 174 9.60 -14.03 15.60
C TYR A 174 10.48 -12.80 15.82
N ASN A 175 10.94 -12.61 17.05
CA ASN A 175 11.82 -11.50 17.41
C ASN A 175 13.17 -11.58 16.68
N SER A 176 13.71 -12.78 16.46
CA SER A 176 14.95 -12.96 15.70
C SER A 176 14.76 -12.56 14.22
N ILE A 177 13.67 -13.00 13.58
CA ILE A 177 13.38 -12.65 12.19
C ILE A 177 13.19 -11.14 12.03
N ALA A 178 12.37 -10.52 12.89
CA ALA A 178 12.16 -9.08 12.88
C ALA A 178 13.48 -8.32 13.14
N ASN A 179 14.27 -8.72 14.13
CA ASN A 179 15.57 -8.11 14.42
C ASN A 179 16.54 -8.21 13.25
N ASN A 180 16.56 -9.34 12.55
CA ASN A 180 17.40 -9.53 11.36
C ASN A 180 16.99 -8.58 10.23
N ILE A 181 15.69 -8.37 10.02
CA ILE A 181 15.20 -7.41 9.00
C ILE A 181 15.59 -5.98 9.39
N PHE A 182 15.34 -5.58 10.64
CA PHE A 182 15.70 -4.25 11.14
C PHE A 182 17.21 -4.01 11.04
N SER A 183 18.04 -4.99 11.43
CA SER A 183 19.49 -4.92 11.32
C SER A 183 19.95 -4.80 9.86
N ASN A 184 19.42 -5.61 8.95
CA ASN A 184 19.72 -5.52 7.52
C ASN A 184 19.38 -4.17 6.91
N LEU A 185 18.36 -3.49 7.44
CA LEU A 185 17.91 -2.18 7.00
C LEU A 185 18.53 -1.02 7.78
N ASN A 186 19.46 -1.27 8.71
CA ASN A 186 19.98 -0.26 9.64
C ASN A 186 18.84 0.56 10.27
N ALA A 187 17.74 -0.12 10.63
CA ALA A 187 16.52 0.49 11.13
C ALA A 187 16.52 0.50 12.66
N VAL A 188 15.99 1.59 13.23
CA VAL A 188 15.79 1.76 14.67
C VAL A 188 14.33 1.42 14.98
N LYS A 189 14.11 0.41 15.83
CA LYS A 189 12.79 0.08 16.36
C LYS A 189 12.19 1.25 17.15
N LYS A 190 10.89 1.47 17.01
CA LYS A 190 10.15 2.53 17.72
C LYS A 190 9.08 1.94 18.62
N GLU A 191 8.24 1.07 18.08
CA GLU A 191 7.20 0.40 18.84
C GLU A 191 7.14 -1.08 18.47
N GLU A 192 6.68 -1.89 19.42
CA GLU A 192 6.52 -3.33 19.26
C GLU A 192 5.21 -3.74 19.91
N ILE A 193 4.38 -4.43 19.14
CA ILE A 193 3.14 -5.06 19.60
C ILE A 193 3.34 -6.55 19.46
N GLN A 194 3.23 -7.27 20.56
CA GLN A 194 3.34 -8.72 20.58
C GLN A 194 2.14 -9.33 21.31
N ASP A 195 1.46 -10.24 20.63
CA ASP A 195 0.34 -11.02 21.16
C ASP A 195 0.53 -12.51 20.78
N GLU A 196 -0.44 -13.37 21.05
CA GLU A 196 -0.27 -14.82 20.99
C GLU A 196 0.20 -15.33 19.63
N ASN A 197 -0.34 -14.80 18.53
CA ASN A 197 -0.03 -15.27 17.17
C ASN A 197 0.56 -14.19 16.27
N ILE A 198 0.80 -12.99 16.80
CA ILE A 198 1.24 -11.83 16.02
C ILE A 198 2.40 -11.08 16.72
N LEU A 199 3.38 -10.66 15.92
CA LEU A 199 4.37 -9.66 16.28
C LEU A 199 4.30 -8.55 15.22
N SER A 200 4.17 -7.29 15.62
CA SER A 200 4.31 -6.14 14.72
C SER A 200 5.30 -5.15 15.31
N VAL A 201 6.34 -4.83 14.55
CA VAL A 201 7.41 -3.92 14.95
C VAL A 201 7.45 -2.75 13.97
N THR A 202 7.25 -1.53 14.47
CA THR A 202 7.43 -0.31 13.70
C THR A 202 8.82 0.28 13.93
N GLY A 203 9.31 1.02 12.95
CA GLY A 203 10.48 1.85 13.16
C GLY A 203 10.89 2.69 11.98
N TYR A 204 12.15 3.14 12.04
CA TYR A 204 12.70 4.12 11.13
C TYR A 204 14.04 3.65 10.56
N THR A 205 14.19 3.73 9.24
CA THR A 205 15.48 3.60 8.56
C THR A 205 15.78 4.85 7.75
N SER A 206 17.05 5.26 7.73
CA SER A 206 17.54 6.33 6.84
C SER A 206 17.62 5.90 5.37
N ASN A 207 17.39 4.62 5.07
CA ASN A 207 17.30 4.11 3.70
C ASN A 207 16.06 4.60 2.95
N LEU A 208 15.02 5.03 3.67
CA LEU A 208 13.78 5.56 3.12
C LEU A 208 13.62 7.02 3.54
N ASN A 209 13.33 7.90 2.57
CA ASN A 209 13.15 9.32 2.85
C ASN A 209 11.74 9.67 3.35
N ASP A 210 10.73 8.96 2.83
CA ASP A 210 9.34 9.19 3.21
C ASP A 210 9.08 8.52 4.56
N TYR A 211 8.35 9.22 5.43
CA TYR A 211 7.94 8.72 6.73
C TYR A 211 6.63 9.37 7.14
N ILE A 212 5.96 8.69 8.06
CA ILE A 212 4.82 9.22 8.78
C ILE A 212 5.24 9.63 10.18
N SER A 213 4.55 10.63 10.73
CA SER A 213 4.71 10.99 12.14
C SER A 213 3.60 10.33 12.95
N TYR A 214 3.96 9.49 13.91
CA TYR A 214 3.03 8.77 14.79
C TYR A 214 3.60 8.73 16.21
N GLY A 215 2.82 9.13 17.22
CA GLY A 215 3.27 9.14 18.61
C GLY A 215 4.53 9.98 18.86
N GLY A 216 4.77 11.03 18.06
CA GLY A 216 6.00 11.84 18.11
C GLY A 216 7.23 11.18 17.46
N ASN A 217 7.09 9.97 16.93
CA ASN A 217 8.12 9.24 16.21
C ASN A 217 7.96 9.37 14.69
N LYS A 218 9.09 9.35 13.97
CA LYS A 218 9.10 9.08 12.53
C LYS A 218 9.04 7.58 12.32
N ILE A 219 8.12 7.11 11.48
CA ILE A 219 7.96 5.70 11.14
C ILE A 219 7.97 5.58 9.62
N ASN A 220 8.79 4.67 9.08
CA ASN A 220 8.82 4.35 7.66
C ASN A 220 9.03 2.86 7.36
N LEU A 221 8.99 2.02 8.40
CA LEU A 221 9.09 0.58 8.30
C LEU A 221 8.14 -0.06 9.31
N ASN A 222 7.39 -1.07 8.87
CA ASN A 222 6.60 -1.93 9.73
C ASN A 222 6.83 -3.39 9.34
N VAL A 223 7.36 -4.21 10.25
CA VAL A 223 7.54 -5.64 10.03
C VAL A 223 6.54 -6.39 10.91
N SER A 224 5.67 -7.19 10.29
CA SER A 224 4.70 -8.02 10.99
C SER A 224 4.92 -9.50 10.69
N LEU A 225 4.81 -10.35 11.71
CA LEU A 225 4.75 -11.80 11.58
C LEU A 225 3.46 -12.29 12.20
N ARG A 226 2.72 -13.13 11.48
CA ARG A 226 1.44 -13.69 11.95
C ARG A 226 1.29 -15.14 11.54
N TYR A 227 0.94 -16.01 12.48
CA TYR A 227 0.54 -17.37 12.16
C TYR A 227 -0.94 -17.42 11.75
N SER A 228 -1.23 -18.06 10.62
CA SER A 228 -2.59 -18.38 10.16
C SER A 228 -2.85 -19.87 10.40
N GLU A 229 -3.80 -20.17 11.29
CA GLU A 229 -4.28 -21.55 11.50
C GLU A 229 -5.00 -22.11 10.28
N TYR A 230 -5.61 -21.25 9.46
CA TYR A 230 -6.35 -21.66 8.26
C TYR A 230 -5.40 -22.13 7.15
N ASP A 231 -4.33 -21.38 6.92
CA ASP A 231 -3.34 -21.70 5.87
C ASP A 231 -2.22 -22.63 6.35
N ASP A 232 -2.13 -22.86 7.67
CA ASP A 232 -1.01 -23.53 8.35
C ASP A 232 0.35 -22.90 7.97
N LYS A 233 0.42 -21.57 8.05
CA LYS A 233 1.60 -20.78 7.65
C LYS A 233 1.88 -19.65 8.62
N THR A 234 3.15 -19.34 8.85
CA THR A 234 3.55 -18.04 9.42
C THR A 234 3.83 -17.07 8.28
N PHE A 235 2.96 -16.07 8.13
CA PHE A 235 3.16 -14.96 7.22
C PHE A 235 4.15 -13.94 7.78
N ILE A 236 4.89 -13.32 6.87
CA ILE A 236 5.73 -12.17 7.13
C ILE A 236 5.36 -11.04 6.18
N TYR A 237 5.21 -9.84 6.75
CA TYR A 237 4.84 -8.63 6.05
C TYR A 237 5.90 -7.58 6.30
N ILE A 238 6.45 -7.00 5.24
CA ILE A 238 7.39 -5.87 5.32
C ILE A 238 6.73 -4.68 4.65
N GLY A 239 6.15 -3.81 5.48
CA GLY A 239 5.40 -2.62 5.10
C GLY A 239 6.24 -1.34 5.16
N THR A 240 5.97 -0.41 4.25
CA THR A 240 6.52 0.94 4.27
C THR A 240 5.42 1.95 3.89
N PRO A 241 5.20 3.02 4.65
CA PRO A 241 5.68 3.22 6.01
C PRO A 241 4.99 2.30 7.04
N LEU A 242 3.75 1.90 6.77
CA LEU A 242 2.93 0.97 7.57
C LEU A 242 2.28 -0.08 6.67
N ILE A 243 1.80 -1.17 7.27
CA ILE A 243 0.95 -2.15 6.61
C ILE A 243 -0.49 -1.61 6.63
N VAL A 244 -1.08 -1.44 5.45
CA VAL A 244 -2.47 -0.97 5.26
C VAL A 244 -3.37 -2.05 4.64
N LEU A 245 -2.87 -3.28 4.57
CA LEU A 245 -3.61 -4.45 4.13
C LEU A 245 -4.41 -5.06 5.28
N GLU A 246 -5.58 -5.60 4.96
CA GLU A 246 -6.30 -6.49 5.86
C GLU A 246 -5.57 -7.86 5.92
N TYR A 247 -5.60 -8.49 7.10
CA TYR A 247 -4.90 -9.74 7.44
C TYR A 247 -5.77 -10.99 7.30
#